data_AF-A0A7D3XQI5-F1
#
_entry.id   AF-A0A7D3XQI5-F1
#
_cell.length_a   1.000
_cell.length_b   1.000
_cell.length_c   1.000
_cell.angle_alpha   90.00
_cell.angle_beta   90.00
_cell.angle_gamma   90.00
#
_symmetry.space_group_name_H-M   'P 1'
#
loop_
_entity.id
_entity.type
_entity.pdbx_description
1 polymer ?
#
loop_
_entity_poly.entity_id
_entity_poly.type
_entity_poly.pdbx_seq_one_letter_code
_entity_poly.pdbx_strand_id
1 'polypeptide(L)'
;MEALNEWLKETPLVAYFSILIMTGIVYKVAFARQLPILKSLVVYFTLAIGCALFWLMFMLGFPIMEILLVTLVIIVLARFRMGKGKKEEKTSP
;
A
#
# COMPACT_ATOMS: atom_id res chain seq x y z
N MET A 1 14.11 12.41 -3.30
CA MET A 1 13.60 11.05 -3.58
C MET A 1 14.52 10.30 -4.54
N GLU A 2 15.24 10.99 -5.44
CA GLU A 2 16.18 10.36 -6.38
C GLU A 2 17.41 9.72 -5.72
N ALA A 3 17.98 10.35 -4.69
CA ALA A 3 19.10 9.78 -3.93
C ALA A 3 18.75 8.46 -3.20
N LEU A 4 17.48 8.21 -2.89
CA LEU A 4 17.02 6.94 -2.32
C LEU A 4 16.87 5.87 -3.40
N ASN A 5 16.48 6.25 -4.62
CA ASN A 5 16.30 5.33 -5.74
C ASN A 5 17.65 4.80 -6.26
N GLU A 6 18.71 5.61 -6.23
CA GLU A 6 20.05 5.16 -6.58
C GLU A 6 20.63 4.20 -5.52
N TRP A 7 20.47 4.53 -4.23
CA TRP A 7 20.89 3.65 -3.12
C TRP A 7 20.08 2.33 -3.06
N LEU A 8 18.79 2.35 -3.43
CA LEU A 8 17.97 1.15 -3.55
C LEU A 8 18.35 0.27 -4.73
N LYS A 9 18.88 0.84 -5.81
CA LYS A 9 19.36 0.07 -6.97
C LYS A 9 20.64 -0.71 -6.65
N GLU A 10 21.48 -0.22 -5.73
CA GLU A 10 22.68 -0.96 -5.28
C GLU A 10 22.34 -2.26 -4.55
N THR A 11 21.17 -2.35 -3.89
CA THR A 11 20.72 -3.56 -3.18
C THR A 11 19.27 -3.92 -3.52
N PRO A 12 19.04 -4.77 -4.55
CA PRO A 12 17.69 -5.09 -5.05
C PRO A 12 16.78 -5.74 -3.99
N LEU A 13 17.35 -6.39 -2.97
CA LEU A 13 16.63 -6.95 -1.83
C LEU A 13 16.00 -5.89 -0.92
N VAL A 14 16.66 -4.74 -0.72
CA VAL A 14 16.18 -3.65 0.15
C VAL A 14 15.02 -2.93 -0.54
N ALA A 15 15.13 -2.70 -1.85
CA ALA A 15 14.04 -2.15 -2.66
C ALA A 15 12.80 -3.05 -2.61
N TYR A 16 12.98 -4.36 -2.77
CA TYR A 16 11.90 -5.33 -2.65
C TYR A 16 11.23 -5.27 -1.26
N PHE A 17 12.00 -5.26 -0.17
CA PHE A 17 11.45 -5.18 1.18
C PHE A 17 10.68 -3.88 1.44
N SER A 18 11.19 -2.74 0.97
CA SER A 18 10.52 -1.44 1.12
C SER A 18 9.17 -1.42 0.39
N ILE A 19 9.14 -1.89 -0.86
CA ILE A 19 7.92 -2.02 -1.66
C ILE A 19 6.94 -2.97 -0.97
N LEU A 20 7.43 -4.11 -0.45
CA LEU A 20 6.61 -5.12 0.22
C LEU A 20 5.97 -4.55 1.50
N ILE A 21 6.75 -3.84 2.34
CA ILE A 21 6.24 -3.18 3.54
C ILE A 21 5.21 -2.11 3.19
N MET A 22 5.51 -1.20 2.25
CA MET A 22 4.57 -0.15 1.85
C MET A 22 3.28 -0.74 1.25
N THR A 23 3.42 -1.73 0.37
CA THR A 23 2.28 -2.41 -0.28
C THR A 23 1.45 -3.16 0.76
N GLY A 24 2.09 -3.79 1.75
CA GLY A 24 1.41 -4.42 2.88
C GLY A 24 0.62 -3.43 3.74
N ILE A 25 1.18 -2.25 4.01
CA ILE A 25 0.47 -1.17 4.72
C ILE A 25 -0.71 -0.68 3.87
N VAL A 26 -0.48 -0.36 2.59
CA VAL A 26 -1.54 0.06 1.64
C VAL A 26 -2.65 -0.97 1.60
N TYR A 27 -2.32 -2.26 1.50
CA TYR A 27 -3.29 -3.34 1.51
C TYR A 27 -4.11 -3.33 2.80
N LYS A 28 -3.46 -3.27 3.96
CA LYS A 28 -4.15 -3.23 5.27
C LYS A 28 -5.08 -2.02 5.41
N VAL A 29 -4.69 -0.87 4.88
CA VAL A 29 -5.49 0.38 4.96
C VAL A 29 -6.61 0.39 3.91
N ALA A 30 -6.37 -0.09 2.69
CA ALA A 30 -7.36 -0.18 1.61
C ALA A 30 -8.42 -1.25 1.93
N PHE A 31 -7.98 -2.43 2.31
CA PHE A 31 -8.81 -3.52 2.81
C PHE A 31 -9.07 -3.32 4.31
N ALA A 32 -9.70 -2.21 4.66
CA ALA A 32 -10.18 -1.96 6.03
C ALA A 32 -11.42 -2.80 6.41
N ARG A 33 -11.42 -4.06 5.96
CA ARG A 33 -12.44 -5.07 6.20
C ARG A 33 -11.72 -6.18 6.98
N GLN A 34 -12.30 -6.62 8.08
CA GLN A 34 -11.78 -7.78 8.82
C GLN A 34 -11.90 -9.00 7.91
N LEU A 35 -10.83 -9.37 7.22
CA LEU A 35 -10.83 -10.61 6.45
C LEU A 35 -10.55 -11.76 7.42
N PRO A 36 -11.40 -12.81 7.42
CA PRO A 36 -11.13 -14.01 8.20
C PRO A 36 -9.76 -14.57 7.78
N ILE A 37 -8.98 -15.03 8.76
CA ILE A 37 -7.53 -15.33 8.64
C ILE A 37 -7.24 -16.26 7.45
N LEU A 38 -8.16 -17.18 7.15
CA LEU A 38 -8.09 -18.10 6.00
C LEU A 38 -8.09 -17.38 4.63
N LYS A 39 -8.87 -16.31 4.46
CA LYS A 39 -8.91 -15.52 3.22
C LYS A 39 -7.72 -14.55 3.12
N SER A 40 -7.17 -14.12 4.26
CA SER A 40 -5.96 -13.30 4.30
C SER A 40 -4.75 -14.01 3.68
N LEU A 41 -4.71 -15.35 3.71
CA LEU A 41 -3.60 -16.13 3.14
C LEU A 41 -3.58 -16.07 1.61
N VAL A 42 -4.73 -16.29 0.96
CA VAL A 42 -4.88 -16.18 -0.50
C VAL A 42 -4.54 -14.77 -0.96
N VAL A 43 -4.98 -13.78 -0.21
CA VAL A 43 -4.67 -12.38 -0.43
C VAL A 43 -3.17 -12.10 -0.36
N TYR A 44 -2.48 -12.57 0.68
CA TYR A 44 -1.04 -12.38 0.82
C TYR A 44 -0.28 -13.08 -0.32
N PHE A 45 -0.78 -14.22 -0.79
CA PHE A 45 -0.26 -14.89 -1.99
C PHE A 45 -0.40 -14.02 -3.24
N THR A 46 -1.60 -13.50 -3.51
CA THR A 46 -1.82 -12.57 -4.62
C THR A 46 -0.99 -11.29 -4.47
N LEU A 47 -0.80 -10.81 -3.23
CA LEU A 47 0.03 -9.64 -2.93
C LEU A 47 1.51 -9.93 -3.22
N ALA A 48 2.02 -11.09 -2.85
CA ALA A 48 3.39 -11.52 -3.15
C ALA A 48 3.65 -11.59 -4.66
N ILE A 49 2.67 -12.12 -5.42
CA ILE A 49 2.72 -12.16 -6.89
C ILE A 49 2.67 -10.73 -7.48
N GLY A 50 1.77 -9.88 -6.98
CA GLY A 50 1.69 -8.48 -7.41
C GLY A 50 2.95 -7.66 -7.07
N CYS A 51 3.62 -8.01 -5.96
CA CYS A 51 4.88 -7.39 -5.56
C CYS A 51 6.01 -7.72 -6.53
N ALA A 52 6.01 -8.93 -7.11
CA ALA A 52 6.95 -9.28 -8.18
C ALA A 52 6.73 -8.41 -9.43
N LEU A 53 5.48 -8.09 -9.80
CA LEU A 53 5.19 -7.16 -10.89
C LEU A 53 5.69 -5.74 -10.59
N PHE A 54 5.45 -5.25 -9.37
CA PHE A 54 5.95 -3.95 -8.91
C PHE A 54 7.48 -3.89 -8.92
N TRP A 55 8.15 -4.95 -8.49
CA TRP A 55 9.60 -5.09 -8.53
C TRP A 55 10.13 -5.05 -9.97
N LEU A 56 9.43 -5.69 -10.91
CA LEU A 56 9.77 -5.67 -12.33
C LEU A 56 9.60 -4.26 -12.93
N MET A 57 8.54 -3.54 -12.59
CA MET A 57 8.37 -2.11 -12.97
C MET A 57 9.44 -1.21 -12.35
N PHE A 58 9.86 -1.47 -11.11
CA PHE A 58 10.95 -0.73 -10.47
C PHE A 58 12.28 -0.97 -11.20
N MET A 59 12.56 -2.20 -11.62
CA MET A 59 13.74 -2.54 -12.41
C MET A 59 13.74 -1.87 -13.80
N LEU A 60 12.56 -1.66 -14.39
CA LEU A 60 12.37 -0.88 -15.63
C LEU A 60 12.61 0.64 -15.43
N GLY A 61 12.88 1.11 -14.21
CA GLY A 61 13.19 2.50 -13.91
C GLY A 61 11.97 3.38 -13.63
N PHE A 62 10.80 2.79 -13.38
CA PHE A 62 9.60 3.56 -13.04
C PHE A 62 9.64 4.11 -11.60
N PRO A 63 9.06 5.29 -11.34
CA PRO A 63 8.96 5.92 -10.01
C PRO A 63 7.89 5.24 -9.12
N ILE A 64 8.05 3.94 -8.86
CA ILE A 64 7.10 3.13 -8.09
C ILE A 64 6.95 3.63 -6.64
N MET A 65 8.04 4.12 -6.05
CA MET A 65 8.03 4.66 -4.68
C MET A 65 7.18 5.93 -4.57
N GLU A 66 7.26 6.86 -5.53
CA GLU A 66 6.36 8.02 -5.56
C GLU A 66 4.89 7.59 -5.65
N ILE A 67 4.58 6.64 -6.55
CA ILE A 67 3.20 6.18 -6.77
C ILE A 67 2.63 5.53 -5.51
N LEU A 68 3.40 4.67 -4.84
CA LEU A 68 3.03 4.05 -3.56
C LEU A 68 2.77 5.09 -2.47
N LEU A 69 3.62 6.11 -2.38
CA LEU A 69 3.49 7.15 -1.38
C LEU A 69 2.24 8.00 -1.61
N VAL A 70 1.99 8.42 -2.85
CA VAL A 70 0.77 9.16 -3.23
C VAL A 70 -0.47 8.32 -2.96
N THR A 71 -0.45 7.04 -3.34
CA THR A 71 -1.57 6.11 -3.10
C THR A 71 -1.85 5.92 -1.62
N LEU A 72 -0.81 5.73 -0.79
CA LEU A 72 -0.93 5.62 0.65
C LEU A 72 -1.61 6.86 1.25
N VAL A 73 -1.16 8.06 0.86
CA VAL A 73 -1.75 9.32 1.32
C VAL A 73 -3.22 9.41 0.93
N ILE A 74 -3.57 9.12 -0.34
CA ILE A 74 -4.95 9.15 -0.83
C ILE A 74 -5.86 8.21 -0.03
N ILE A 75 -5.41 6.97 0.22
CA ILE A 75 -6.21 5.98 0.93
C ILE A 75 -6.39 6.39 2.40
N VAL A 76 -5.33 6.87 3.06
CA VAL A 76 -5.40 7.38 4.44
C VAL A 76 -6.41 8.52 4.53
N LEU A 77 -6.36 9.49 3.61
CA LEU A 77 -7.32 10.59 3.53
C LEU A 77 -8.74 10.11 3.25
N ALA A 78 -8.92 9.17 2.31
CA ALA A 78 -10.21 8.59 1.98
C ALA A 78 -10.85 7.88 3.18
N ARG A 79 -10.05 7.15 3.97
CA ARG A 79 -10.49 6.49 5.20
C ARG A 79 -10.87 7.49 6.27
N PHE A 80 -10.07 8.53 6.46
CA PHE A 80 -10.38 9.60 7.42
C PHE A 80 -11.70 10.30 7.07
N ARG A 81 -11.94 10.58 5.79
CA ARG A 81 -13.20 11.14 5.29
C ARG A 81 -14.38 10.20 5.52
N MET A 82 -14.24 8.91 5.20
CA MET A 82 -15.33 7.94 5.33
C MET A 82 -15.67 7.61 6.80
N GLY A 83 -14.70 7.63 7.71
CA GLY A 83 -14.92 7.46 9.14
C GLY A 83 -15.68 8.62 9.79
N LYS A 84 -15.65 9.82 9.19
CA LYS A 84 -16.34 11.02 9.68
C LYS A 84 -17.82 11.09 9.29
N GLY A 85 -18.24 10.44 8.20
CA GLY A 85 -19.64 10.46 7.72
C GLY A 85 -20.65 9.65 8.54
N LYS A 86 -20.27 9.09 9.69
CA LYS A 86 -21.16 8.30 10.56
C LYS A 86 -21.57 8.99 11.86
N LYS A 87 -21.19 10.26 12.07
CA LYS A 87 -21.48 10.99 13.31
C LYS A 87 -22.56 12.07 13.21
N GLU A 88 -23.17 12.28 12.04
CA GLU A 88 -24.15 13.37 11.83
C GLU A 88 -25.61 12.91 11.65
N GLU A 89 -25.98 11.68 12.03
CA GLU A 89 -27.38 11.22 11.96
C GLU A 89 -27.90 10.65 13.30
N LYS A 90 -27.49 11.23 14.43
CA LYS A 90 -28.08 10.89 15.74
C LYS A 90 -28.24 12.08 16.68
N THR A 91 -28.56 13.26 16.15
CA THR A 91 -29.11 14.35 16.95
C THR A 91 -30.04 15.21 16.10
N SER A 92 -31.29 14.77 15.94
CA SER A 92 -32.41 15.70 15.77
C SER A 92 -33.52 15.27 16.73
N PRO A 93 -33.96 16.16 17.64
CA PRO A 93 -34.94 15.90 18.71
C PRO A 93 -36.37 15.77 18.20
#